data_AF-A0A395ZG89-F1
#
_entry.id   AF-A0A395ZG89-F1
#
_cell.length_a   1.000
_cell.length_b   1.000
_cell.length_c   1.000
_cell.angle_alpha   90.00
_cell.angle_beta   90.00
_cell.angle_gamma   90.00
#
_symmetry.space_group_name_H-M   'P 1'
#
loop_
_entity.id
_entity.type
_entity.pdbx_description
1 polymer ?
#
loop_
_entity_poly.entity_id
_entity_poly.type
_entity_poly.pdbx_seq_one_letter_code
_entity_poly.pdbx_strand_id
1 'polypeptide(L)'
;MSNILNEEIKKNLYGIVQENIDDYEYFHFGEFVEKPNQCGCFERNGNWYTYVIDEKNFCTFGGPYSRNGIICACTMILPITMVKEQYNFTEEEFNIYLHNHFHSLEEIDKNVNSNKA
;
A
#
# COMPACT_ATOMS: atom_id res chain seq x y z
N MET A 1 4.81 13.92 12.21
CA MET A 1 4.68 14.19 10.75
C MET A 1 3.90 13.08 10.02
N SER A 2 3.87 11.84 10.53
CA SER A 2 3.14 10.71 9.90
C SER A 2 1.61 10.91 9.83
N ASN A 3 0.95 11.36 10.91
CA ASN A 3 -0.53 11.43 10.93
C ASN A 3 -1.13 12.33 9.83
N ILE A 4 -0.50 13.48 9.52
CA ILE A 4 -1.04 14.38 8.47
C ILE A 4 -0.98 13.72 7.10
N LEU A 5 0.10 12.98 6.83
CA LEU A 5 0.29 12.29 5.56
C LEU A 5 -0.67 11.09 5.41
N ASN A 6 -0.90 10.35 6.50
CA ASN A 6 -1.86 9.25 6.52
C ASN A 6 -3.28 9.76 6.23
N GLU A 7 -3.68 10.86 6.86
CA GLU A 7 -4.98 11.49 6.61
C GLU A 7 -5.11 12.01 5.18
N GLU A 8 -4.02 12.51 4.58
CA GLU A 8 -4.01 12.94 3.18
C GLU A 8 -4.18 11.76 2.21
N ILE A 9 -3.43 10.67 2.40
CA ILE A 9 -3.55 9.45 1.60
C ILE A 9 -4.97 8.86 1.74
N LYS A 10 -5.46 8.77 2.98
CA LYS A 10 -6.83 8.33 3.26
C LYS A 10 -7.83 9.22 2.51
N LYS A 11 -7.82 10.54 2.74
CA LYS A 11 -8.73 11.48 2.07
C LYS A 11 -8.68 11.37 0.55
N ASN A 12 -7.49 11.23 -0.03
CA ASN A 12 -7.34 11.09 -1.48
C ASN A 12 -7.96 9.79 -1.98
N LEU A 13 -7.72 8.67 -1.30
CA LEU A 13 -8.30 7.38 -1.67
C LEU A 13 -9.84 7.43 -1.63
N TYR A 14 -10.43 7.98 -0.56
CA TYR A 14 -11.88 8.20 -0.44
C TYR A 14 -12.43 9.09 -1.56
N GLY A 15 -11.61 10.01 -2.07
CA GLY A 15 -12.02 10.92 -3.14
C GLY A 15 -11.96 10.33 -4.55
N ILE A 16 -11.50 9.09 -4.74
CA ILE A 16 -11.23 8.51 -6.07
C ILE A 16 -11.89 7.16 -6.31
N VAL A 17 -12.57 6.59 -5.32
CA VAL A 17 -13.28 5.31 -5.42
C VAL A 17 -14.78 5.54 -5.30
N GLN A 18 -15.58 4.62 -5.85
CA GLN A 18 -17.04 4.72 -5.79
C GLN A 18 -17.59 4.24 -4.44
N GLU A 19 -16.93 3.24 -3.85
CA GLU A 19 -17.33 2.52 -2.66
C GLU A 19 -16.88 3.24 -1.39
N ASN A 20 -17.58 3.00 -0.28
CA ASN A 20 -17.15 3.48 1.02
C ASN A 20 -16.03 2.58 1.55
N ILE A 21 -14.82 3.12 1.69
CA ILE A 21 -13.66 2.32 2.11
C ILE A 21 -13.83 1.79 3.54
N ASP A 22 -14.58 2.49 4.39
CA ASP A 22 -14.87 2.04 5.76
C ASP A 22 -15.66 0.71 5.80
N ASP A 23 -16.30 0.30 4.69
CA ASP A 23 -16.99 -0.99 4.59
C ASP A 23 -15.98 -2.17 4.53
N TYR A 24 -14.70 -1.89 4.28
CA TYR A 24 -13.62 -2.87 4.23
C TYR A 24 -12.84 -2.88 5.56
N GLU A 25 -13.45 -3.42 6.61
CA GLU A 25 -12.86 -3.50 7.96
C GLU A 25 -11.50 -4.22 8.02
N TYR A 26 -11.19 -5.03 7.00
CA TYR A 26 -9.93 -5.75 6.86
C TYR A 26 -8.79 -4.91 6.27
N PHE A 27 -9.07 -3.69 5.81
CA PHE A 27 -8.10 -2.77 5.24
C PHE A 27 -7.67 -1.73 6.28
N HIS A 28 -6.36 -1.59 6.48
CA HIS A 28 -5.77 -0.67 7.47
C HIS A 28 -4.93 0.44 6.83
N PHE A 29 -5.07 1.67 7.33
CA PHE A 29 -4.29 2.82 6.86
C PHE A 29 -3.21 3.23 7.86
N GLY A 30 -1.98 3.28 7.38
CA GLY A 30 -0.84 3.80 8.15
C GLY A 30 -0.31 2.84 9.21
N GLU A 31 -0.83 1.62 9.29
CA GLU A 31 -0.39 0.59 10.23
C GLU A 31 -0.29 -0.79 9.56
N PHE A 32 0.59 -1.63 10.09
CA PHE A 32 0.72 -3.02 9.69
C PHE A 32 0.06 -3.91 10.74
N VAL A 33 -1.01 -4.60 10.36
CA VAL A 33 -1.75 -5.53 11.23
C VAL A 33 -1.46 -6.96 10.80
N GLU A 34 -0.57 -7.64 11.54
CA GLU A 34 -0.14 -9.02 11.27
C GLU A 34 -1.20 -10.04 11.72
N LYS A 35 -2.27 -10.19 10.93
CA LYS A 35 -3.34 -11.17 11.15
C LYS A 35 -3.83 -11.73 9.80
N PRO A 36 -4.40 -12.95 9.77
CA PRO A 36 -4.92 -13.52 8.55
C PRO A 36 -6.00 -12.64 7.92
N ASN A 37 -6.06 -12.64 6.59
CA ASN A 37 -7.07 -11.91 5.81
C ASN A 37 -7.10 -10.40 6.08
N GLN A 38 -5.98 -9.81 6.47
CA GLN A 38 -5.83 -8.36 6.60
C GLN A 38 -4.98 -7.83 5.45
N CYS A 39 -5.27 -6.61 5.03
CA CYS A 39 -4.44 -5.88 4.08
C CYS A 39 -4.39 -4.40 4.46
N GLY A 40 -3.58 -3.63 3.76
CA GLY A 40 -3.50 -2.20 4.03
C GLY A 40 -2.28 -1.55 3.44
N CYS A 41 -2.00 -0.34 3.90
CA CYS A 41 -0.81 0.41 3.56
C CYS A 41 -0.16 1.02 4.81
N PHE A 42 1.16 1.12 4.81
CA PHE A 42 1.91 1.68 5.93
C PHE A 42 3.25 2.27 5.48
N GLU A 43 3.82 3.10 6.35
CA GLU A 43 5.16 3.67 6.15
C GLU A 43 6.21 2.84 6.90
N ARG A 44 7.32 2.54 6.25
CA ARG A 44 8.51 1.96 6.88
C ARG A 44 9.77 2.61 6.32
N ASN A 45 10.67 3.06 7.19
CA ASN A 45 11.94 3.70 6.80
C ASN A 45 11.78 4.90 5.85
N GLY A 46 10.69 5.66 5.94
CA GLY A 46 10.40 6.80 5.06
C GLY A 46 9.75 6.44 3.71
N ASN A 47 9.45 5.15 3.48
CA ASN A 47 8.86 4.65 2.24
C ASN A 47 7.48 4.03 2.49
N TRP A 48 6.62 4.08 1.46
CA TRP A 48 5.26 3.55 1.53
C TRP A 48 5.17 2.15 0.94
N TYR A 49 4.45 1.26 1.63
CA TYR A 49 4.23 -0.11 1.21
C TYR A 49 2.76 -0.49 1.34
N THR A 50 2.30 -1.37 0.47
CA THR A 50 1.08 -2.15 0.71
C THR A 50 1.42 -3.48 1.35
N TYR A 51 0.46 -4.09 2.02
CA TYR A 51 0.55 -5.48 2.45
C TYR A 51 -0.77 -6.21 2.23
N VAL A 52 -0.67 -7.52 1.97
CA VAL A 52 -1.80 -8.46 1.94
C VAL A 52 -1.37 -9.71 2.68
N ILE A 53 -2.15 -10.12 3.68
CA ILE A 53 -1.94 -11.36 4.44
C ILE A 53 -3.05 -12.32 4.06
N ASP A 54 -2.68 -13.48 3.55
CA ASP A 54 -3.65 -14.52 3.21
C ASP A 54 -4.19 -15.24 4.46
N GLU A 55 -5.13 -16.15 4.24
CA GLU A 55 -5.74 -16.99 5.28
C GLU A 55 -4.73 -17.89 6.04
N LYS A 56 -3.54 -18.12 5.48
CA LYS A 56 -2.46 -18.95 6.04
C LYS A 56 -1.38 -18.13 6.73
N ASN A 57 -1.59 -16.82 6.90
CA ASN A 57 -0.60 -15.87 7.41
C ASN A 57 0.63 -15.67 6.51
N PHE A 58 0.52 -15.97 5.21
CA PHE A 58 1.56 -15.55 4.27
C PHE A 58 1.36 -14.07 3.94
N CYS A 59 2.34 -13.24 4.31
CA CYS A 59 2.31 -11.81 4.06
C CYS A 59 3.13 -11.46 2.82
N THR A 60 2.50 -10.75 1.89
CA THR A 60 3.18 -10.12 0.75
C THR A 60 3.14 -8.62 0.92
N PHE A 61 4.31 -7.99 0.88
CA PHE A 61 4.46 -6.56 0.83
C PHE A 61 4.74 -6.11 -0.61
N GLY A 62 4.13 -5.01 -1.04
CA GLY A 62 4.44 -4.34 -2.30
C GLY A 62 5.04 -2.96 -2.05
N GLY A 63 6.01 -2.54 -2.86
CA GLY A 63 6.61 -1.19 -2.78
C GLY A 63 8.13 -1.23 -2.93
N PRO A 64 8.86 -0.17 -2.54
CA PRO A 64 8.35 1.09 -2.03
C PRO A 64 7.63 1.91 -3.11
N TYR A 65 6.52 2.55 -2.75
CA TYR A 65 5.76 3.40 -3.65
C TYR A 65 5.99 4.90 -3.35
N SER A 66 5.77 5.72 -4.38
CA SER A 66 5.55 7.15 -4.21
C SER A 66 4.22 7.41 -3.49
N ARG A 67 3.94 8.67 -3.11
CA ARG A 67 2.64 9.05 -2.54
C ARG A 67 1.46 8.82 -3.48
N ASN A 68 1.66 8.96 -4.79
CA ASN A 68 0.60 8.70 -5.77
C ASN A 68 0.51 7.20 -6.04
N GLY A 69 1.66 6.54 -6.19
CA GLY A 69 1.74 5.09 -6.36
C GLY A 69 1.07 4.32 -5.23
N ILE A 70 1.19 4.75 -3.97
CA ILE A 70 0.52 4.04 -2.87
C ILE A 70 -1.00 4.15 -2.96
N ILE A 71 -1.55 5.27 -3.40
CA ILE A 71 -3.00 5.45 -3.60
C ILE A 71 -3.49 4.44 -4.66
N CYS A 72 -2.80 4.36 -5.79
CA CYS A 72 -3.10 3.39 -6.85
C CYS A 72 -2.89 1.93 -6.38
N ALA A 73 -1.85 1.64 -5.61
CA ALA A 73 -1.63 0.29 -5.08
C ALA A 73 -2.72 -0.13 -4.10
N CYS A 74 -3.25 0.79 -3.30
CA CYS A 74 -4.39 0.52 -2.41
C CYS A 74 -5.66 0.14 -3.20
N THR A 75 -5.94 0.81 -4.32
CA THR A 75 -7.11 0.48 -5.16
C THR A 75 -6.97 -0.86 -5.87
N MET A 76 -5.75 -1.38 -6.06
CA MET A 76 -5.54 -2.71 -6.65
C MET A 76 -5.74 -3.87 -5.68
N ILE A 77 -5.54 -3.64 -4.38
CA ILE A 77 -5.73 -4.67 -3.34
C ILE A 77 -7.14 -4.65 -2.75
N LEU A 78 -7.90 -3.58 -3.00
CA LEU A 78 -9.31 -3.47 -2.64
C LEU A 78 -10.19 -3.82 -3.85
N PRO A 79 -11.32 -4.53 -3.65
CA PRO A 79 -12.26 -4.82 -4.73
C PRO A 79 -13.16 -3.60 -4.98
N ILE A 80 -12.55 -2.48 -5.42
CA ILE A 80 -13.21 -1.19 -5.60
C ILE A 80 -13.04 -0.62 -7.01
N THR A 81 -14.02 0.16 -7.44
CA THR A 81 -14.03 0.79 -8.75
C THR A 81 -13.45 2.20 -8.64
N MET A 82 -12.37 2.45 -9.38
CA MET A 82 -11.78 3.77 -9.50
C MET A 82 -12.65 4.65 -10.40
N VAL A 83 -13.04 5.83 -9.91
CA VAL A 83 -13.92 6.76 -10.64
C VAL A 83 -13.19 7.95 -11.26
N LYS A 84 -11.90 8.11 -10.98
CA LYS A 84 -11.07 9.20 -11.54
C LYS A 84 -9.91 8.65 -12.35
N GLU A 85 -9.99 8.83 -13.67
CA GLU A 85 -8.94 8.46 -14.64
C GLU A 85 -7.58 9.14 -14.39
N GLN A 86 -7.53 10.18 -13.55
CA GLN A 86 -6.29 10.89 -13.23
C GLN A 86 -5.37 10.12 -12.28
N TYR A 87 -5.87 9.08 -11.60
CA TYR A 87 -5.05 8.21 -10.75
C TYR A 87 -4.77 6.93 -11.52
N ASN A 88 -3.63 6.93 -12.20
CA ASN A 88 -3.05 5.74 -12.81
C ASN A 88 -1.62 5.62 -12.33
N PHE A 89 -1.13 4.38 -12.24
CA PHE A 89 0.30 4.18 -12.11
C PHE A 89 1.03 4.82 -13.29
N THR A 90 2.19 5.42 -13.01
CA THR A 90 3.21 5.57 -14.06
C THR A 90 3.74 4.19 -14.47
N GLU A 91 4.43 4.10 -15.61
CA GLU A 91 5.08 2.84 -16.02
C GLU A 91 6.06 2.31 -14.96
N GLU A 92 6.80 3.22 -14.30
CA GLU A 92 7.70 2.88 -13.20
C GLU A 92 6.94 2.34 -11.98
N GLU A 93 5.86 3.01 -11.57
CA GLU A 93 5.06 2.56 -10.41
C GLU A 93 4.34 1.24 -10.70
N PHE A 94 3.92 1.01 -11.94
CA PHE A 94 3.32 -0.26 -12.34
C PHE A 94 4.35 -1.40 -12.33
N ASN A 95 5.58 -1.13 -12.79
CA ASN A 95 6.68 -2.09 -12.69
C ASN A 95 7.02 -2.43 -11.23
N ILE A 96 7.02 -1.45 -10.33
CA ILE A 96 7.17 -1.70 -8.89
C ILE A 96 6.03 -2.59 -8.38
N TYR A 97 4.78 -2.27 -8.74
CA TYR A 97 3.61 -3.05 -8.34
C TYR A 97 3.66 -4.51 -8.80
N LEU A 98 4.19 -4.78 -9.99
CA LEU A 98 4.27 -6.15 -10.55
C LEU A 98 5.46 -6.97 -10.05
N HIS A 99 6.56 -6.33 -9.69
CA HIS A 99 7.84 -7.02 -9.57
C HIS A 99 8.55 -6.82 -8.24
N ASN A 100 8.21 -5.80 -7.46
CA ASN A 100 8.92 -5.50 -6.22
C ASN A 100 8.09 -5.92 -5.00
N HIS A 101 8.21 -7.21 -4.69
CA HIS A 101 7.51 -7.85 -3.58
C HIS A 101 8.48 -8.39 -2.54
N PHE A 102 8.07 -8.29 -1.28
CA PHE A 102 8.81 -8.80 -0.13
C PHE A 102 7.90 -9.68 0.71
N HIS A 103 8.49 -10.59 1.49
CA HIS A 103 7.74 -11.55 2.31
C HIS A 103 8.05 -11.43 3.80
N SER A 104 8.87 -10.44 4.18
CA SER A 104 9.19 -10.11 5.56
C SER A 104 9.60 -8.65 5.70
N LEU A 105 9.45 -8.09 6.91
CA LEU A 105 9.91 -6.74 7.21
C LEU A 105 11.44 -6.65 7.17
N GLU A 106 12.15 -7.73 7.48
CA GLU A 106 13.61 -7.83 7.38
C GLU A 106 14.10 -7.72 5.93
N GLU A 107 13.38 -8.29 4.96
CA GLU A 107 13.68 -8.11 3.54
C GLU A 107 13.54 -6.65 3.11
N ILE A 108 12.48 -5.97 3.57
CA ILE A 108 12.29 -4.53 3.32
C ILE A 108 13.47 -3.73 3.88
N ASP A 109 13.87 -3.99 5.12
CA ASP A 109 14.97 -3.27 5.77
C ASP A 109 16.31 -3.48 5.05
N LYS A 110 16.59 -4.72 4.61
CA LYS A 110 17.80 -5.03 3.84
C LYS A 110 17.80 -4.32 2.49
N ASN A 111 16.66 -4.28 1.78
CA ASN A 111 16.55 -3.61 0.49
C ASN A 111 16.87 -2.11 0.60
N VAL A 112 16.34 -1.44 1.64
CA VAL A 112 16.62 -0.01 1.89
C VAL A 112 18.11 0.23 2.15
N ASN A 113 18.78 -0.66 2.88
CA ASN A 113 20.20 -0.53 3.18
C ASN A 113 21.10 -0.76 1.94
N SER A 114 20.72 -1.68 1.05
CA SER A 114 21.45 -1.91 -0.20
C SER A 114 21.40 -0.73 -1.16
N ASN A 115 20.32 0.06 -1.15
CA ASN A 115 20.19 1.26 -2.00
C ASN A 115 20.88 2.51 -1.41
N LYS A 116 21.42 2.42 -0.20
CA LYS A 116 22.16 3.51 0.48
C LYS A 116 23.68 3.29 0.50
N ALA A 117 24.15 2.12 0.04
CA ALA A 117 25.57 1.77 -0.06
C ALA A 117 26.11 2.09 -1.46
#